data_AF-A0A955E3P4-F1
#
_entry.id   AF-A0A955E3P4-F1
#
_cell.length_a   1.000
_cell.length_b   1.000
_cell.length_c   1.000
_cell.angle_alpha   90.00
_cell.angle_beta   90.00
_cell.angle_gamma   90.00
#
_symmetry.space_group_name_H-M   'P 1'
#
loop_
_entity.id
_entity.type
_entity.pdbx_description
1 polymer ?
#
loop_
_entity_poly.entity_id
_entity_poly.type
_entity_poly.pdbx_seq_one_letter_code
_entity_poly.pdbx_strand_id
1 'polypeptide(L)'
;MPASSKSSIIETRDIVARVDQAIAGFLDHRGLPENLDAAIRYAILGGGKRLRPVLAWRSAEACGADGSNSLAAGVAVELIHAFSLVHDDLPAM
;
A
#
# COMPACT_ATOMS: atom_id res chain seq x y z
N MET A 1 0.39 -35.89 -11.03
CA MET A 1 0.03 -34.49 -10.69
C MET A 1 0.86 -34.10 -9.47
N PRO A 2 1.89 -33.26 -9.59
CA PRO A 2 2.78 -33.02 -8.46
C PRO A 2 2.19 -31.97 -7.50
N ALA A 3 2.18 -32.39 -6.22
CA ALA A 3 2.19 -31.65 -4.95
C ALA A 3 1.59 -30.24 -4.89
N SER A 4 0.48 -30.12 -4.15
CA SER A 4 0.06 -28.84 -3.57
C SER A 4 1.09 -28.38 -2.53
N SER A 5 1.96 -27.46 -2.94
CA SER A 5 2.78 -26.69 -2.02
C SER A 5 1.83 -25.91 -1.11
N LYS A 6 1.89 -26.15 0.21
CA LYS A 6 1.15 -25.36 1.19
C LYS A 6 1.69 -23.93 1.12
N SER A 7 1.03 -23.04 0.38
CA SER A 7 1.32 -21.62 0.42
C SER A 7 1.03 -21.14 1.84
N SER A 8 2.09 -20.89 2.61
CA SER A 8 1.99 -20.28 3.93
C SER A 8 1.33 -18.93 3.78
N ILE A 9 0.09 -18.79 4.25
CA ILE A 9 -0.62 -17.52 4.28
C ILE A 9 0.25 -16.52 5.05
N ILE A 10 0.72 -15.48 4.35
CA ILE A 10 1.47 -14.39 4.97
C ILE A 10 0.57 -13.65 5.98
N GLU A 11 1.09 -13.24 7.12
CA GLU A 11 0.31 -12.51 8.12
C GLU A 11 -0.05 -11.10 7.62
N THR A 12 -1.22 -10.58 8.03
CA THR A 12 -1.68 -9.27 7.57
C THR A 12 -0.69 -8.15 7.92
N ARG A 13 -0.05 -8.21 9.09
CA ARG A 13 1.00 -7.26 9.51
C ARG A 13 2.20 -7.24 8.55
N ASP A 14 2.55 -8.36 7.95
CA ASP A 14 3.69 -8.45 7.04
C ASP A 14 3.33 -7.84 5.68
N ILE A 15 2.06 -7.99 5.26
CA ILE A 15 1.53 -7.29 4.08
C ILE A 15 1.59 -5.77 4.32
N VAL A 16 1.15 -5.29 5.49
CA VAL A 16 1.23 -3.88 5.86
C VAL A 16 2.67 -3.36 5.79
N ALA A 17 3.62 -4.07 6.39
CA ALA A 17 5.04 -3.70 6.36
C ALA A 17 5.60 -3.62 4.92
N ARG A 18 5.23 -4.58 4.07
CA ARG A 18 5.63 -4.58 2.65
C ARG A 18 5.05 -3.40 1.88
N VAL A 19 3.81 -3.02 2.17
CA VAL A 19 3.15 -1.87 1.55
C VAL A 19 3.83 -0.58 1.98
N ASP A 20 4.09 -0.39 3.27
CA ASP A 20 4.78 0.81 3.76
C ASP A 20 6.19 0.92 3.16
N GLN A 21 6.93 -0.20 3.08
CA GLN A 21 8.24 -0.24 2.42
C GLN A 21 8.14 0.11 0.93
N ALA A 22 7.15 -0.41 0.22
CA ALA A 22 6.94 -0.13 -1.20
C ALA A 22 6.58 1.35 -1.45
N ILE A 23 5.76 1.95 -0.57
CA ILE A 23 5.44 3.38 -0.63
C ILE A 23 6.70 4.21 -0.39
N ALA A 24 7.46 3.93 0.67
CA ALA A 24 8.70 4.65 0.96
C ALA A 24 9.69 4.59 -0.21
N GLY A 25 9.94 3.38 -0.73
CA GLY A 25 10.80 3.18 -1.90
C GLY A 25 10.29 3.88 -3.15
N PHE A 26 8.98 3.95 -3.37
CA PHE A 26 8.40 4.73 -4.47
C PHE A 26 8.69 6.23 -4.35
N LEU A 27 8.63 6.79 -3.14
CA LEU A 27 8.86 8.22 -2.89
C LEU A 27 10.34 8.61 -2.98
N ASP A 28 11.26 7.75 -2.53
CA ASP A 28 12.70 8.02 -2.51
C ASP A 28 13.28 8.40 -3.90
N HIS A 29 12.65 7.92 -4.99
CA HIS A 29 13.14 8.09 -6.36
C HIS A 29 12.45 9.25 -7.13
N ARG A 30 11.66 10.10 -6.45
CA ARG A 30 10.83 11.12 -7.12
C ARG A 30 11.49 12.49 -7.27
N GLY A 31 12.52 12.81 -6.48
CA GLY A 31 13.20 14.11 -6.54
C GLY A 31 12.27 15.29 -6.25
N LEU A 32 11.36 15.15 -5.27
CA LEU A 32 10.37 16.16 -4.92
C LEU A 32 11.00 17.31 -4.12
N PRO A 33 10.42 18.53 -4.16
CA PRO A 33 10.76 19.59 -3.23
C PRO A 33 10.60 19.12 -1.77
N GLU A 34 11.51 19.53 -0.89
CA GLU A 34 11.58 19.05 0.51
C GLU A 34 10.25 19.21 1.26
N ASN A 35 9.60 20.36 1.12
CA ASN A 35 8.31 20.63 1.75
C ASN A 35 7.18 19.72 1.23
N LEU A 36 7.19 19.38 -0.07
CA LEU A 36 6.21 18.49 -0.66
C LEU A 36 6.48 17.03 -0.28
N ASP A 37 7.73 16.59 -0.30
CA ASP A 37 8.13 15.24 0.13
C ASP A 37 7.73 14.99 1.59
N ALA A 38 8.06 15.93 2.48
CA ALA A 38 7.69 15.85 3.90
C ALA A 38 6.16 15.78 4.09
N ALA A 39 5.39 16.61 3.37
CA ALA A 39 3.93 16.60 3.44
C ALA A 39 3.32 15.28 2.94
N ILE A 40 3.81 14.74 1.82
CA ILE A 40 3.34 13.46 1.28
C ILE A 40 3.67 12.33 2.24
N ARG A 41 4.92 12.25 2.74
CA ARG A 41 5.33 11.21 3.70
C ARG A 41 4.52 11.29 4.98
N TYR A 42 4.24 12.49 5.49
CA TYR A 42 3.36 12.66 6.64
C TYR A 42 1.96 12.08 6.36
N ALA A 43 1.36 12.46 5.23
CA ALA A 43 0.00 12.03 4.89
C ALA A 43 -0.12 10.52 4.66
N ILE A 44 0.84 9.91 3.97
CA ILE A 44 0.74 8.50 3.58
C ILE A 44 1.46 7.54 4.53
N LEU A 45 2.61 7.90 5.12
CA LEU A 45 3.40 7.04 6.02
C LEU A 45 3.19 7.35 7.52
N GLY A 46 2.47 8.41 7.87
CA GLY A 46 2.19 8.80 9.26
C GLY A 46 1.28 7.84 10.03
N GLY A 47 0.75 6.80 9.38
CA GLY A 47 -0.08 5.77 9.97
C GLY A 47 -1.17 5.27 9.02
N GLY A 48 -2.04 4.38 9.52
CA GLY A 48 -3.16 3.82 8.78
C GLY A 48 -3.21 2.30 8.85
N LYS A 49 -4.41 1.73 8.71
CA LYS A 49 -4.62 0.27 8.79
C LYS A 49 -4.21 -0.47 7.51
N ARG A 50 -3.92 0.25 6.43
CA ARG A 50 -3.65 -0.28 5.07
C ARG A 50 -4.68 -1.30 4.59
N LEU A 51 -5.95 -1.08 4.94
CA LEU A 51 -7.02 -2.04 4.64
C LEU A 51 -7.15 -2.27 3.12
N ARG A 52 -7.04 -1.21 2.31
CA ARG A 52 -7.20 -1.29 0.85
C ARG A 52 -6.08 -2.14 0.20
N PRO A 53 -4.78 -1.89 0.45
CA PRO A 53 -3.69 -2.77 0.02
C PRO A 53 -3.85 -4.22 0.48
N VAL A 54 -4.24 -4.44 1.74
CA VAL A 54 -4.45 -5.79 2.28
C VAL A 54 -5.57 -6.51 1.53
N LEU A 55 -6.68 -5.82 1.25
CA LEU A 55 -7.78 -6.39 0.46
C LEU A 55 -7.34 -6.73 -0.97
N ALA A 56 -6.53 -5.87 -1.61
CA ALA A 56 -5.97 -6.17 -2.93
C ALA A 56 -5.11 -7.45 -2.90
N TRP A 57 -4.22 -7.56 -1.90
CA TRP A 57 -3.38 -8.75 -1.69
C TRP A 57 -4.20 -10.02 -1.51
N ARG A 58 -5.17 -10.01 -0.57
CA ARG A 58 -6.02 -11.18 -0.30
C ARG A 58 -6.92 -11.53 -1.48
N SER A 59 -7.34 -10.54 -2.27
CA SER A 59 -8.13 -10.79 -3.48
C SER A 59 -7.30 -11.51 -4.54
N ALA A 60 -6.04 -11.10 -4.73
CA ALA A 60 -5.12 -11.81 -5.63
C ALA A 60 -4.89 -13.26 -5.19
N GLU A 61 -4.66 -13.50 -3.88
CA GLU A 61 -4.56 -14.85 -3.31
C GLU A 61 -5.84 -15.66 -3.55
N ALA A 62 -7.02 -15.07 -3.33
CA ALA A 62 -8.31 -15.72 -3.55
C ALA A 62 -8.56 -16.08 -5.04
N CYS A 63 -7.99 -15.31 -5.96
CA CYS A 63 -8.01 -15.60 -7.40
C CYS A 63 -6.91 -16.60 -7.85
N GLY A 64 -6.11 -17.13 -6.92
CA GLY A 64 -5.06 -18.11 -7.21
C GLY A 64 -3.74 -17.50 -7.69
N ALA A 65 -3.56 -16.19 -7.60
CA ALA A 65 -2.29 -15.52 -7.85
C ALA A 65 -1.44 -15.43 -6.57
N ASP A 66 -0.13 -15.22 -6.73
CA ASP A 66 0.71 -14.75 -5.63
C ASP A 66 0.27 -13.33 -5.24
N GLY A 67 -0.09 -13.12 -3.98
CA GLY A 67 -0.54 -11.82 -3.48
C GLY A 67 0.50 -10.71 -3.67
N SER A 68 1.79 -11.05 -3.75
CA SER A 68 2.85 -10.09 -4.04
C SER A 68 2.71 -9.44 -5.42
N ASN A 69 2.05 -10.10 -6.37
CA ASN A 69 1.77 -9.55 -7.70
C ASN A 69 0.79 -8.37 -7.65
N SER A 70 -0.04 -8.25 -6.61
CA SER A 70 -0.94 -7.09 -6.48
C SER A 70 -0.34 -5.94 -5.68
N LEU A 71 0.91 -6.05 -5.20
CA LEU A 71 1.52 -5.04 -4.32
C LEU A 71 1.50 -3.64 -4.97
N ALA A 72 1.91 -3.53 -6.22
CA ALA A 72 1.92 -2.25 -6.94
C ALA A 72 0.51 -1.66 -7.10
N ALA A 73 -0.49 -2.50 -7.39
CA ALA A 73 -1.89 -2.08 -7.47
C ALA A 73 -2.42 -1.61 -6.12
N GLY A 74 -2.12 -2.34 -5.04
CA GLY A 74 -2.49 -1.96 -3.67
C GLY A 74 -1.88 -0.62 -3.26
N VAL A 75 -0.59 -0.40 -3.56
CA VAL A 75 0.10 0.87 -3.33
C VAL A 75 -0.54 2.02 -4.11
N ALA A 76 -0.87 1.81 -5.39
CA ALA A 76 -1.54 2.82 -6.21
C ALA A 76 -2.90 3.23 -5.61
N VAL A 77 -3.69 2.28 -5.13
CA VAL A 77 -4.99 2.56 -4.47
C VAL A 77 -4.79 3.32 -3.16
N GLU A 78 -3.79 2.98 -2.36
CA GLU A 78 -3.51 3.67 -1.09
C GLU A 78 -3.02 5.11 -1.32
N LEU A 79 -2.26 5.37 -2.39
CA LEU A 79 -1.88 6.73 -2.79
C LEU A 79 -3.11 7.59 -3.12
N ILE A 80 -4.08 7.04 -3.86
CA ILE A 80 -5.34 7.72 -4.17
C ILE A 80 -6.16 7.94 -2.90
N HIS A 81 -6.18 6.96 -1.99
CA HIS A 81 -6.86 7.11 -0.70
C HIS A 81 -6.25 8.22 0.16
N ALA A 82 -4.93 8.28 0.28
CA ALA A 82 -4.26 9.32 1.04
C ALA A 82 -4.53 10.71 0.44
N PHE A 83 -4.51 10.81 -0.89
CA PHE A 83 -4.92 12.04 -1.59
C PHE A 83 -6.33 12.48 -1.22
N SER A 84 -7.31 11.56 -1.21
CA SER A 84 -8.69 11.91 -0.91
C SER A 84 -8.81 12.46 0.52
N LEU A 85 -8.18 11.82 1.51
CA LEU A 85 -8.22 12.27 2.90
C LEU A 85 -7.63 13.67 3.09
N VAL A 86 -6.46 13.93 2.49
CA VAL A 86 -5.81 15.25 2.58
C VAL A 86 -6.70 16.34 2.02
N HIS A 87 -7.40 16.05 0.91
CA HIS A 87 -8.33 17.00 0.33
C HIS A 87 -9.56 17.16 1.23
N ASP A 88 -10.19 16.06 1.66
CA ASP A 88 -11.40 16.03 2.50
C ASP A 88 -11.25 16.82 3.82
N ASP A 89 -10.03 16.87 4.38
CA ASP A 89 -9.73 17.58 5.63
C ASP A 89 -9.51 19.10 5.46
N LEU A 90 -9.57 19.65 4.25
CA LEU A 90 -9.41 21.10 4.03
C LEU A 90 -10.64 21.87 4.57
N PRO A 91 -10.46 23.08 5.18
CA PRO A 91 -11.56 23.86 5.78
C PRO A 91 -12.70 24.28 4.84
N ALA A 92 -12.52 24.10 3.53
CA ALA A 92 -13.47 24.45 2.50
C ALA A 92 -14.35 23.25 2.04
N MET A 93 -14.12 22.07 2.62
CA MET A 93 -15.04 20.94 2.57
C MET A 93 -15.86 20.81 3.86
#